data_AF-A0A946F0V7-F1
#
_entry.id   AF-A0A946F0V7-F1
#
_cell.length_a   1.000
_cell.length_b   1.000
_cell.length_c   1.000
_cell.angle_alpha   90.00
_cell.angle_beta   90.00
_cell.angle_gamma   90.00
#
_symmetry.space_group_name_H-M   'P 1'
#
loop_
_entity.id
_entity.type
_entity.pdbx_description
1 polymer ?
#
loop_
_entity_poly.entity_id
_entity_poly.type
_entity_poly.pdbx_seq_one_letter_code
_entity_poly.pdbx_strand_id
1 'polypeptide(L)'
;MYKVTKNIKILSFSLMILGLVGLAYGFYTAPHSIEESKAIVASYSHGEHDADHAVDLEHKDESHSSDHAIVSDHSEEVNDLDFKSDEHSVSHDEHVYHQLSNRPWSALYVAALFFFLISLGTLAFYAIQRASQAGWSPILFRVMEGITGYL
;
A
#
# COMPACT_ATOMS: atom_id res chain seq x y z
N MET A 1 20.24 9.39 31.60
CA MET A 1 19.05 9.67 30.77
C MET A 1 19.51 9.83 29.32
N TYR A 2 18.86 9.16 28.36
CA TYR A 2 19.22 9.30 26.94
C TYR A 2 18.94 10.73 26.47
N LYS A 3 19.88 11.35 25.75
CA LYS A 3 19.74 12.71 25.21
C LYS A 3 19.54 12.61 23.70
N VAL A 4 18.35 12.97 23.22
CA VAL A 4 18.05 13.05 21.79
C VAL A 4 18.85 14.19 21.17
N THR A 5 19.56 13.93 20.08
CA THR A 5 20.34 14.96 19.38
C THR A 5 19.43 15.89 18.58
N LYS A 6 19.85 17.16 18.43
CA LYS A 6 19.11 18.15 17.62
C LYS A 6 18.92 17.69 16.17
N ASN A 7 19.93 17.02 15.61
CA ASN A 7 19.92 16.55 14.23
C ASN A 7 18.87 15.47 13.99
N ILE A 8 18.72 14.50 14.92
CA ILE A 8 17.68 13.45 14.82
C ILE A 8 16.28 14.07 14.88
N LYS A 9 16.10 15.10 15.71
CA LYS A 9 14.81 15.81 15.82
C LYS A 9 14.43 16.51 14.51
N ILE A 10 15.40 17.20 13.89
CA ILE A 10 15.20 17.89 12.60
C ILE A 10 14.93 16.87 11.49
N LEU A 11 15.67 15.77 11.45
CA LEU A 11 15.45 14.69 10.49
C LEU A 11 14.02 14.14 10.59
N SER A 12 13.58 13.81 11.81
CA SER A 12 12.24 13.27 12.06
C SER A 12 11.13 14.23 11.61
N PHE A 13 11.23 15.52 11.94
CA PHE A 13 10.25 16.51 11.47
C PHE A 13 10.27 16.68 9.95
N SER A 14 11.45 16.62 9.33
CA SER A 14 11.58 16.73 7.87
C SER A 14 10.88 15.57 7.17
N LEU A 15 11.06 14.33 7.65
CA LEU A 15 10.38 13.14 7.14
C LEU A 15 8.87 13.18 7.36
N MET A 16 8.42 13.71 8.50
CA MET A 16 6.98 13.86 8.79
C MET A 16 6.32 14.86 7.84
N ILE A 17 6.95 16.01 7.58
CA ILE A 17 6.44 17.01 6.65
C ILE A 17 6.43 16.46 5.22
N LEU A 18 7.52 15.82 4.78
CA LEU A 18 7.61 15.20 3.47
C LEU A 18 6.51 14.14 3.28
N GLY A 19 6.32 13.27 4.28
CA GLY A 19 5.28 12.25 4.27
C GLY A 19 3.87 12.84 4.22
N LEU A 20 3.60 13.91 4.97
CA LEU A 20 2.30 14.59 4.95
C LEU A 20 2.02 15.23 3.59
N VAL A 21 3.01 15.87 2.97
CA VAL A 21 2.89 16.44 1.62
C VAL A 21 2.63 15.33 0.59
N GLY A 22 3.37 14.22 0.65
CA GLY A 22 3.15 13.08 -0.24
C GLY A 22 1.75 12.47 -0.10
N LEU A 23 1.25 12.36 1.14
CA LEU A 23 -0.11 11.89 1.41
C LEU A 23 -1.16 12.87 0.87
N ALA A 24 -1.02 14.17 1.15
CA ALA A 24 -1.94 15.19 0.65
C ALA A 24 -2.00 15.20 -0.89
N TYR A 25 -0.84 15.04 -1.55
CA TYR A 25 -0.77 14.90 -3.00
C TYR A 25 -1.51 13.65 -3.49
N GLY A 26 -1.30 12.50 -2.85
CA GLY A 26 -1.97 11.25 -3.22
C GLY A 26 -3.50 11.31 -3.12
N PHE A 27 -4.03 12.01 -2.10
CA PHE A 27 -5.47 12.26 -1.98
C PHE A 27 -5.98 13.31 -2.95
N TYR A 28 -5.16 14.30 -3.30
CA TYR A 28 -5.52 15.34 -4.28
C TYR A 28 -5.62 14.80 -5.71
N THR A 29 -4.80 13.81 -6.07
CA THR A 29 -4.80 13.18 -7.40
C THR A 29 -5.80 12.03 -7.57
N ALA A 30 -6.51 11.64 -6.50
CA ALA A 30 -7.45 10.53 -6.56
C ALA A 30 -8.72 10.93 -7.32
N PRO A 31 -9.28 10.08 -8.20
CA PRO A 31 -10.48 10.44 -8.94
C PRO A 31 -11.68 10.58 -7.99
N HIS A 32 -12.48 11.61 -8.23
CA HIS A 32 -13.70 11.90 -7.49
C HIS A 32 -14.97 11.50 -8.25
N SER A 33 -14.84 11.09 -9.53
CA SER A 33 -15.94 10.58 -10.34
C SER A 33 -15.50 9.49 -11.33
N ILE A 34 -16.48 8.75 -11.87
CA ILE A 34 -16.26 7.69 -12.87
C ILE A 34 -15.78 8.25 -14.22
N GLU A 35 -16.17 9.48 -14.57
CA GLU A 35 -15.72 10.13 -15.81
C GLU A 35 -14.24 10.50 -15.72
N GLU A 36 -13.81 10.99 -14.57
CA GLU A 36 -12.42 11.33 -14.28
C GLU A 36 -11.53 10.08 -14.27
N SER A 37 -11.97 8.96 -13.68
CA SER A 37 -11.20 7.70 -13.73
C SER A 37 -11.01 7.23 -15.16
N LYS A 38 -12.03 7.36 -16.01
CA LYS A 38 -11.95 6.99 -17.43
C LYS A 38 -11.00 7.89 -18.20
N ALA A 39 -11.04 9.20 -17.97
CA ALA A 39 -10.11 10.15 -18.58
C ALA A 39 -8.65 9.85 -18.16
N ILE A 40 -8.42 9.53 -16.89
CA ILE A 40 -7.12 9.12 -16.38
C ILE A 40 -6.63 7.85 -17.10
N VAL A 41 -7.43 6.79 -17.18
CA VAL A 41 -7.05 5.56 -17.88
C VAL A 41 -6.82 5.79 -19.37
N ALA A 42 -7.68 6.58 -20.03
CA ALA A 42 -7.54 6.94 -21.44
C ALA A 42 -6.28 7.77 -21.72
N SER A 43 -5.87 8.63 -20.78
CA SER A 43 -4.63 9.39 -20.89
C SER A 43 -3.38 8.50 -20.84
N TYR A 44 -3.41 7.41 -20.07
CA TYR A 44 -2.32 6.43 -20.01
C TYR A 44 -2.30 5.49 -21.23
N SER A 45 -3.45 5.21 -21.86
CA SER A 45 -3.51 4.31 -23.02
C SER A 45 -3.16 4.98 -24.35
N HIS A 46 -3.18 6.31 -24.44
CA HIS A 46 -2.84 7.06 -25.65
C HIS A 46 -1.44 7.70 -25.65
N GLY A 47 -0.66 7.54 -24.58
CA GLY A 47 0.70 8.06 -24.53
C GLY A 47 1.59 7.22 -23.62
N GLU A 48 2.25 6.20 -24.17
CA GLU A 48 3.65 5.89 -23.83
C GLU A 48 4.26 4.93 -24.86
N HIS A 49 4.90 5.54 -25.86
CA HIS A 49 6.07 4.98 -26.55
C HIS A 49 7.25 5.86 -26.13
N ASP A 50 7.56 5.98 -24.83
CA ASP A 50 8.84 6.58 -24.43
C ASP A 50 9.30 6.16 -23.02
N ALA A 51 10.51 5.61 -23.04
CA ALA A 51 11.55 5.49 -22.03
C ALA A 51 11.30 5.74 -20.52
N ASP A 52 11.68 4.68 -19.80
CA ASP A 52 12.62 4.67 -18.66
C ASP A 52 12.14 4.93 -17.23
N HIS A 53 12.44 3.90 -16.42
CA HIS A 53 12.56 3.89 -14.95
C HIS A 53 11.27 3.83 -14.12
N ALA A 54 10.51 2.74 -14.29
CA ALA A 54 9.84 2.14 -13.15
C ALA A 54 10.78 1.08 -12.55
N VAL A 55 11.28 1.37 -11.34
CA VAL A 55 11.95 0.38 -10.48
C VAL A 55 11.02 -0.82 -10.30
N ASP A 56 11.41 -1.91 -10.94
CA ASP A 56 10.83 -3.22 -10.86
C ASP A 56 10.93 -3.73 -9.41
N LEU A 57 9.84 -3.58 -8.67
CA LEU A 57 9.61 -4.37 -7.47
C LEU A 57 8.80 -5.58 -7.89
N GLU A 58 9.51 -6.55 -8.48
CA GLU A 58 9.08 -7.93 -8.66
C GLU A 58 8.59 -8.50 -7.32
N HIS A 59 7.29 -8.41 -7.07
CA HIS A 59 6.61 -9.37 -6.22
C HIS A 59 6.29 -10.60 -7.07
N LYS A 60 7.28 -11.49 -7.14
CA LYS A 60 7.11 -12.86 -7.61
C LYS A 60 6.25 -13.63 -6.60
N ASP A 61 4.93 -13.57 -6.77
CA ASP A 61 4.03 -14.53 -6.15
C ASP A 61 4.10 -15.83 -6.96
N GLU A 62 4.83 -16.81 -6.43
CA GLU A 62 4.84 -18.18 -6.95
C GLU A 62 3.49 -18.85 -6.64
N SER A 63 2.49 -18.62 -7.50
CA SER A 63 1.29 -19.46 -7.54
C SER A 63 1.55 -20.69 -8.39
N HIS A 64 1.51 -21.86 -7.76
CA HIS A 64 1.52 -23.16 -8.43
C HIS A 64 0.35 -23.30 -9.41
N SER A 65 0.69 -23.34 -10.70
CA SER A 65 0.20 -24.24 -11.74
C SER A 65 -1.21 -24.86 -11.57
N SER A 66 -2.17 -24.34 -12.33
CA SER A 66 -2.93 -25.20 -13.26
C SER A 66 -3.49 -24.36 -14.43
N ASP A 67 -3.01 -24.68 -15.62
CA ASP A 67 -3.65 -24.51 -16.94
C ASP A 67 -4.72 -23.43 -17.07
N HIS A 68 -4.38 -22.32 -17.72
CA HIS A 68 -5.03 -21.98 -18.98
C HIS A 68 -4.15 -21.03 -19.81
N ALA A 69 -4.03 -21.38 -21.08
CA ALA A 69 -3.13 -20.80 -22.05
C ALA A 69 -3.42 -19.32 -22.36
N ILE A 70 -2.32 -18.64 -22.70
CA ILE A 70 -2.20 -17.35 -23.37
C ILE A 70 -3.20 -17.23 -24.53
N VAL A 71 -4.02 -16.18 -24.51
CA VAL A 71 -4.35 -15.41 -25.72
C VAL A 71 -4.36 -13.93 -25.35
N SER A 72 -3.29 -13.25 -25.72
CA SER A 72 -3.32 -11.83 -26.02
C SER A 72 -3.98 -11.71 -27.39
N ASP A 73 -5.13 -11.02 -27.49
CA ASP A 73 -5.55 -10.47 -28.77
C ASP A 73 -6.42 -9.22 -28.58
N HIS A 74 -6.22 -8.32 -29.53
CA HIS A 74 -6.68 -6.94 -29.58
C HIS A 74 -8.18 -6.81 -29.88
N SER A 75 -8.68 -5.60 -29.60
CA SER A 75 -9.72 -4.84 -30.35
C SER A 75 -10.72 -5.60 -31.21
N GLU A 76 -12.00 -5.33 -30.96
CA GLU A 76 -13.05 -4.94 -31.92
C GLU A 76 -14.41 -5.49 -31.47
N GLU A 77 -15.37 -4.56 -31.46
CA GLU A 77 -16.82 -4.70 -31.58
C GLU A 77 -17.34 -6.11 -31.95
N VAL A 78 -18.17 -6.74 -31.11
CA VAL A 78 -19.44 -7.39 -31.54
C VAL A 78 -20.28 -7.99 -30.40
N ASN A 79 -21.60 -7.77 -30.53
CA ASN A 79 -22.72 -8.64 -30.14
C ASN A 79 -23.24 -8.65 -28.69
N ASP A 80 -24.20 -7.75 -28.47
CA ASP A 80 -25.61 -8.10 -28.21
C ASP A 80 -25.88 -9.60 -27.93
N LEU A 81 -25.76 -9.97 -26.66
CA LEU A 81 -26.35 -11.19 -26.12
C LEU A 81 -27.04 -10.84 -24.79
N ASP A 82 -28.37 -10.71 -24.87
CA ASP A 82 -29.32 -10.63 -23.76
C ASP A 82 -29.19 -11.88 -22.89
N PHE A 83 -28.21 -11.89 -21.98
CA PHE A 83 -28.16 -12.82 -20.86
C PHE A 83 -28.72 -12.08 -19.64
N LYS A 84 -29.99 -12.34 -19.33
CA LYS A 84 -30.57 -12.02 -18.03
C LYS A 84 -29.86 -12.86 -16.97
N SER A 85 -28.73 -12.36 -16.47
CA SER A 85 -28.20 -12.73 -15.17
C SER A 85 -28.53 -11.59 -14.22
N ASP A 86 -29.50 -11.84 -13.35
CA ASP A 86 -29.83 -10.98 -12.23
C ASP A 86 -28.58 -10.54 -11.45
N GLU A 87 -28.51 -9.25 -11.17
CA GLU A 87 -27.95 -8.66 -9.95
C GLU A 87 -26.43 -8.57 -9.71
N HIS A 88 -25.49 -8.82 -10.65
CA HIS A 88 -24.05 -8.53 -10.38
C HIS A 88 -23.15 -8.19 -11.60
N SER A 89 -23.61 -7.41 -12.57
CA SER A 89 -22.70 -6.78 -13.55
C SER A 89 -22.35 -5.36 -13.12
N VAL A 90 -21.51 -5.22 -12.09
CA VAL A 90 -20.89 -3.92 -11.80
C VAL A 90 -20.11 -3.49 -13.04
N SER A 91 -20.41 -2.29 -13.53
CA SER A 91 -19.77 -1.79 -14.76
C SER A 91 -18.25 -1.75 -14.58
N HIS A 92 -17.49 -2.12 -15.62
CA HIS A 92 -16.02 -2.10 -15.59
C HIS A 92 -15.48 -0.73 -15.14
N ASP A 93 -16.14 0.35 -15.55
CA ASP A 93 -15.80 1.73 -15.21
C ASP A 93 -15.94 2.00 -13.69
N GLU A 94 -16.93 1.41 -13.04
CA GLU A 94 -17.15 1.53 -11.59
C GLU A 94 -16.12 0.74 -10.78
N HIS A 95 -15.72 -0.44 -11.25
CA HIS A 95 -14.62 -1.20 -10.65
C HIS A 95 -13.30 -0.43 -10.67
N VAL A 96 -12.94 0.12 -11.82
CA VAL A 96 -11.71 0.91 -11.99
C VAL A 96 -11.75 2.19 -11.15
N TYR A 97 -12.90 2.87 -11.10
CA TYR A 97 -13.09 4.02 -10.23
C TYR A 97 -12.80 3.68 -8.77
N HIS A 98 -13.39 2.60 -8.23
CA HIS A 98 -13.14 2.19 -6.85
C HIS A 98 -11.68 1.78 -6.62
N GLN A 99 -11.04 1.13 -7.58
CA GLN A 99 -9.62 0.77 -7.47
C GLN A 99 -8.73 2.01 -7.35
N LEU A 100 -8.96 3.02 -8.21
CA LEU A 100 -8.18 4.26 -8.19
C LEU A 100 -8.49 5.14 -6.97
N SER A 101 -9.76 5.25 -6.60
CA SER A 101 -10.20 6.05 -5.44
C SER A 101 -9.71 5.46 -4.11
N ASN A 102 -9.61 4.13 -4.00
CA ASN A 102 -9.11 3.46 -2.79
C ASN A 102 -7.58 3.40 -2.69
N ARG A 103 -6.85 3.69 -3.76
CA ARG A 103 -5.38 3.64 -3.78
C ARG A 103 -4.70 4.46 -2.67
N PRO A 104 -5.05 5.74 -2.41
CA PRO A 104 -4.46 6.50 -1.30
C PRO A 104 -4.82 5.92 0.08
N TRP A 105 -6.02 5.34 0.23
CA TRP A 105 -6.45 4.68 1.46
C TRP A 105 -5.63 3.43 1.75
N SER A 106 -5.45 2.56 0.76
CA SER A 106 -4.63 1.35 0.89
C SER A 106 -3.18 1.70 1.24
N ALA A 107 -2.61 2.72 0.61
CA ALA A 107 -1.25 3.18 0.91
C ALA A 107 -1.09 3.62 2.37
N LEU A 108 -2.03 4.40 2.90
CA LEU A 108 -2.05 4.81 4.30
C LEU A 108 -2.21 3.61 5.23
N TYR A 109 -3.14 2.70 4.92
CA TYR A 109 -3.45 1.54 5.76
C TYR A 109 -2.27 0.58 5.88
N VAL A 110 -1.61 0.27 4.76
CA VAL A 110 -0.43 -0.61 4.74
C VAL A 110 0.70 -0.01 5.57
N ALA A 111 0.98 1.29 5.41
CA ALA A 111 2.00 1.97 6.20
C ALA A 111 1.66 1.99 7.71
N ALA A 112 0.40 2.31 8.05
CA ALA A 112 -0.05 2.34 9.44
C ALA A 112 0.06 0.95 10.11
N LEU A 113 -0.41 -0.10 9.43
CA LEU A 113 -0.30 -1.48 9.92
C LEU A 113 1.15 -1.92 10.05
N PHE A 114 2.02 -1.56 9.11
CA PHE A 114 3.43 -1.90 9.16
C PHE A 114 4.10 -1.37 10.45
N PHE A 115 3.98 -0.07 10.73
CA PHE A 115 4.57 0.51 11.94
C PHE A 115 3.89 0.02 13.22
N PHE A 116 2.58 -0.19 13.20
CA PHE A 116 1.84 -0.81 14.30
C PHE A 116 2.36 -2.21 14.62
N LEU A 117 2.55 -3.06 13.62
CA LEU A 117 3.02 -4.44 13.80
C LEU A 117 4.47 -4.53 14.26
N ILE A 118 5.33 -3.57 13.91
CA ILE A 118 6.70 -3.49 14.47
C ILE A 118 6.64 -3.27 15.98
N SER A 119 5.82 -2.33 16.43
CA SER A 119 5.64 -2.04 17.86
C SER A 119 4.99 -3.22 18.59
N LEU A 120 3.92 -3.77 18.03
CA LEU A 120 3.22 -4.92 18.60
C LEU A 120 4.10 -6.18 18.67
N GLY A 121 4.88 -6.45 17.63
CA GLY A 121 5.85 -7.55 17.61
C GLY A 121 6.92 -7.40 18.69
N THR A 122 7.40 -6.17 18.90
CA THR A 122 8.33 -5.86 20.00
C THR A 122 7.68 -6.08 21.37
N LEU A 123 6.41 -5.68 21.54
CA LEU A 123 5.65 -5.89 22.77
C LEU A 123 5.45 -7.39 23.06
N ALA A 124 5.09 -8.17 22.05
CA ALA A 124 4.92 -9.62 22.18
C ALA A 124 6.25 -10.29 22.56
N PHE A 125 7.34 -9.95 21.87
CA PHE A 125 8.67 -10.46 22.19
C PHE A 125 9.10 -10.08 23.60
N TYR A 126 8.91 -8.83 24.00
CA TYR A 126 9.17 -8.33 25.34
C TYR A 126 8.41 -9.12 26.43
N ALA A 127 7.13 -9.41 26.20
CA ALA A 127 6.32 -10.20 27.12
C ALA A 127 6.84 -11.64 27.25
N ILE A 128 7.22 -12.28 26.14
CA ILE A 128 7.80 -13.62 26.11
C ILE A 128 9.11 -13.67 26.92
N GLN A 129 9.98 -12.68 26.75
CA GLN A 129 11.27 -12.62 27.44
C GLN A 129 11.13 -12.48 28.96
N ARG A 130 10.09 -11.77 29.41
CA ARG A 130 9.73 -11.69 30.83
C ARG A 130 9.13 -13.00 31.34
N ALA A 131 8.27 -13.64 30.57
CA ALA A 131 7.63 -14.91 30.93
C ALA A 131 8.64 -16.06 31.01
N SER A 132 9.61 -16.12 30.10
CA SER A 132 10.64 -17.16 30.05
C SER A 132 11.80 -16.94 31.01
N GLN A 133 11.81 -15.82 31.76
CA GLN A 133 12.88 -15.45 32.69
C GLN A 133 14.26 -15.43 32.03
N ALA A 134 14.34 -14.94 30.78
CA ALA A 134 15.60 -14.88 30.03
C ALA A 134 16.60 -13.90 30.66
N GLY A 135 17.70 -14.43 31.23
CA GLY A 135 18.66 -13.64 32.02
C GLY A 135 19.48 -12.58 31.28
N TRP A 136 19.56 -12.63 29.94
CA TRP A 136 20.28 -11.65 29.13
C TRP A 136 19.41 -10.46 28.70
N SER A 137 18.09 -10.65 28.68
CA SER A 137 17.11 -9.67 28.20
C SER A 137 16.92 -8.40 29.05
N PRO A 138 17.20 -8.36 30.37
CA PRO A 138 16.94 -7.17 31.20
C PRO A 138 17.65 -5.90 30.73
N ILE A 139 18.83 -6.04 30.11
CA ILE A 139 19.61 -4.90 29.60
C ILE A 139 18.87 -4.22 28.43
N LEU A 140 18.06 -4.96 27.69
CA LEU A 140 17.35 -4.48 26.50
C LEU A 140 15.93 -3.98 26.78
N PHE A 141 15.35 -4.29 27.94
CA PHE A 141 13.96 -3.93 28.26
C PHE A 141 13.69 -2.44 28.14
N ARG A 142 14.65 -1.58 28.49
CA ARG A 142 14.47 -0.13 28.37
C ARG A 142 14.33 0.33 26.91
N VAL A 143 15.01 -0.35 25.98
CA VAL A 143 14.91 -0.07 24.54
C VAL A 143 13.59 -0.61 24.00
N MET A 144 13.20 -1.84 24.39
CA MET A 144 11.91 -2.42 24.00
C MET A 144 10.74 -1.56 24.47
N GLU A 145 10.74 -1.12 25.73
CA GLU A 145 9.75 -0.16 26.27
C GLU A 145 9.68 1.13 25.45
N GLY A 146 10.84 1.63 24.99
CA GLY A 146 10.92 2.82 24.14
C GLY A 146 10.32 2.63 22.75
N ILE A 147 10.53 1.46 22.14
CA ILE A 147 9.93 1.10 20.84
C ILE A 147 8.41 0.93 20.99
N THR A 148 7.96 0.24 22.04
CA THR A 148 6.53 0.01 22.29
C THR A 148 5.76 1.29 22.63
N GLY A 149 6.44 2.37 23.02
CA GLY A 149 5.82 3.68 23.24
C GLY A 149 5.27 4.36 21.98
N TYR A 150 5.46 3.76 20.79
CA TYR A 150 4.73 4.12 19.58
C TYR A 150 3.24 3.74 19.63
N LEU A 151 2.92 2.65 20.33
CA LEU A 151 1.55 2.17 20.53
C LEU A 151 0.84 2.98 21.62
#